data_AF-A0AA35T3Y1-F1
#
_entry.id   AF-A0AA35T3Y1-F1
#
_cell.length_a   1.000
_cell.length_b   1.000
_cell.length_c   1.000
_cell.angle_alpha   90.00
_cell.angle_beta   90.00
_cell.angle_gamma   90.00
#
_symmetry.space_group_name_H-M   'P 1'
#
loop_
_entity.id
_entity.type
_entity.pdbx_description
1 polymer ?
#
loop_
_entity_poly.entity_id
_entity_poly.type
_entity_poly.pdbx_seq_one_letter_code
_entity_poly.pdbx_strand_id
1 'polypeptide(L)'
;MKTKCRENYNPHPQNSVDEAMIGYKGRSYMLQYMPMKPTKRGFKVWVRADAVNDYFCDFEVYAGRAVDGDTTTEFGLGERVVLELTECLRGGHYQIYCDNYFSTCRLFD
;
A
#
# COMPACT_ATOMS: atom_id res chain seq x y z
N MET A 1 15.42 -4.75 -2.76
CA MET A 1 14.83 -3.99 -3.88
C MET A 1 13.66 -3.12 -3.40
N LYS A 2 12.71 -3.65 -2.60
CA LYS A 2 11.58 -2.92 -1.96
C LYS A 2 12.01 -1.62 -1.25
N THR A 3 13.11 -1.65 -0.49
CA THR A 3 13.52 -0.52 0.38
C THR A 3 14.23 0.64 -0.31
N LYS A 4 14.64 0.50 -1.58
CA LYS A 4 15.46 1.54 -2.25
C LYS A 4 14.72 2.87 -2.37
N CYS A 5 13.44 2.85 -2.72
CA CYS A 5 12.63 4.07 -2.81
C CYS A 5 12.61 4.80 -1.45
N ARG A 6 12.37 4.06 -0.38
CA ARG A 6 12.35 4.56 1.00
C ARG A 6 13.71 5.08 1.47
N GLU A 7 14.80 4.44 1.08
CA GLU A 7 16.16 4.82 1.49
C GLU A 7 16.70 6.06 0.76
N ASN A 8 16.22 6.32 -0.45
CA ASN A 8 16.77 7.36 -1.33
C ASN A 8 15.88 8.60 -1.47
N TYR A 9 14.72 8.63 -0.82
CA TYR A 9 13.79 9.75 -0.88
C TYR A 9 13.18 10.05 0.48
N ASN A 10 13.22 11.33 0.87
CA ASN A 10 12.52 11.83 2.04
C ASN A 10 11.22 12.53 1.58
N PRO A 11 10.04 11.97 1.90
CA PRO A 11 8.78 12.53 1.42
C PRO A 11 8.40 13.82 2.15
N HIS A 12 7.54 14.61 1.51
CA HIS A 12 6.83 15.72 2.14
C HIS A 12 5.90 15.21 3.25
N PRO A 13 5.41 16.09 4.13
CA PRO A 13 4.45 15.73 5.17
C PRO A 13 3.22 15.00 4.63
N GLN A 14 2.72 15.38 3.46
CA GLN A 14 1.52 14.83 2.84
C GLN A 14 1.80 13.56 2.06
N ASN A 15 1.25 12.42 2.50
CA ASN A 15 1.44 11.12 1.87
C ASN A 15 0.08 10.45 1.61
N SER A 16 -0.04 9.72 0.51
CA SER A 16 -1.24 8.97 0.15
C SER A 16 -0.96 7.48 0.13
N VAL A 17 -1.87 6.67 0.67
CA VAL A 17 -1.87 5.21 0.60
C VAL A 17 -3.05 4.75 -0.25
N ASP A 18 -2.77 4.02 -1.31
CA ASP A 18 -3.75 3.49 -2.25
C ASP A 18 -3.20 2.24 -2.96
N GLU A 19 -3.98 1.68 -3.88
CA GLU A 19 -3.65 0.57 -4.74
C GLU A 19 -3.29 1.00 -6.18
N ALA A 20 -2.26 0.34 -6.71
CA ALA A 20 -1.87 0.42 -8.11
C ALA A 20 -2.02 -0.95 -8.79
N MET A 21 -2.25 -0.90 -10.11
CA MET A 21 -2.35 -2.08 -10.97
C MET A 21 -1.20 -2.10 -11.98
N ILE A 22 -0.36 -3.14 -11.93
CA ILE A 22 0.70 -3.39 -12.91
C ILE A 22 0.20 -4.42 -13.92
N GLY A 23 -0.02 -3.98 -15.16
CA GLY A 23 -0.60 -4.81 -16.22
C GLY A 23 0.25 -6.03 -16.55
N TYR A 24 -0.35 -7.21 -16.51
CA TYR A 24 0.30 -8.46 -16.86
C TYR A 24 -0.70 -9.47 -17.41
N LYS A 25 -0.33 -10.15 -18.51
CA LYS A 25 -1.21 -11.08 -19.24
C LYS A 25 -0.80 -12.56 -19.14
N GLY A 26 0.30 -12.88 -18.48
CA GLY A 26 0.77 -14.26 -18.32
C GLY A 26 0.01 -15.04 -17.25
N ARG A 27 0.52 -16.22 -16.90
CA ARG A 27 -0.04 -17.06 -15.82
C ARG A 27 0.74 -16.82 -14.54
N SER A 28 0.06 -16.30 -13.52
CA SER A 28 0.57 -16.21 -12.15
C SER A 28 -0.61 -16.25 -11.19
N TYR A 29 -0.41 -16.86 -10.01
CA TYR A 29 -1.42 -16.96 -8.97
C TYR A 29 -1.68 -15.61 -8.26
N MET A 30 -0.72 -14.68 -8.33
CA MET A 30 -0.81 -13.36 -7.69
C MET A 30 -1.65 -12.37 -8.48
N LEU A 31 -2.12 -12.73 -9.68
CA LEU A 31 -2.88 -11.83 -10.52
C LEU A 31 -4.25 -11.55 -9.92
N GLN A 32 -4.58 -10.27 -9.84
CA GLN A 32 -5.87 -9.79 -9.40
C GLN A 32 -6.68 -9.26 -10.58
N TYR A 33 -7.99 -9.35 -10.44
CA TYR A 33 -8.95 -8.75 -11.36
C TYR A 33 -9.69 -7.61 -10.66
N MET A 34 -9.55 -6.39 -11.18
CA MET A 34 -10.20 -5.18 -10.67
C MET A 34 -11.02 -4.53 -11.79
N PRO A 35 -12.34 -4.74 -11.83
CA PRO A 35 -13.17 -4.35 -12.98
C PRO A 35 -13.25 -2.85 -13.21
N MET A 36 -13.09 -2.04 -12.15
CA MET A 36 -13.21 -0.58 -12.18
C MET A 36 -11.91 0.15 -12.53
N LYS A 37 -10.74 -0.53 -12.58
CA LYS A 37 -9.47 0.10 -12.96
C LYS A 37 -9.26 -0.01 -14.48
N PRO A 38 -8.56 0.95 -15.14
CA PRO A 38 -8.24 0.87 -16.56
C PRO A 38 -7.49 -0.43 -16.92
N THR A 39 -6.49 -0.78 -16.11
CA THR A 39 -5.81 -2.07 -16.15
C THR A 39 -6.57 -3.08 -15.30
N LYS A 40 -7.49 -3.82 -15.92
CA LYS A 40 -8.39 -4.73 -15.19
C LYS A 40 -7.73 -5.97 -14.62
N ARG A 41 -6.65 -6.47 -15.24
CA ARG A 41 -5.96 -7.70 -14.82
C ARG A 41 -4.45 -7.46 -14.75
N GLY A 42 -3.85 -7.77 -13.61
CA GLY A 42 -2.44 -7.52 -13.36
C GLY A 42 -2.05 -7.83 -11.92
N PHE A 43 -0.84 -7.42 -11.54
CA PHE A 43 -0.42 -7.45 -10.14
C PHE A 43 -1.03 -6.25 -9.42
N LYS A 44 -1.78 -6.52 -8.35
CA LYS A 44 -2.22 -5.49 -7.41
C LYS A 44 -1.06 -5.17 -6.47
N VAL A 45 -0.81 -3.89 -6.25
CA VAL A 45 0.25 -3.40 -5.38
C VAL A 45 -0.33 -2.32 -4.48
N TRP A 46 -0.11 -2.42 -3.17
CA TRP A 46 -0.36 -1.34 -2.22
C TRP A 46 0.80 -0.36 -2.27
N VAL A 47 0.53 0.93 -2.25
CA VAL A 47 1.55 1.96 -2.49
C VAL A 47 1.36 3.09 -1.50
N ARG A 48 2.48 3.55 -0.92
CA ARG A 48 2.57 4.90 -0.36
C ARG A 48 3.27 5.81 -1.35
N ALA A 49 2.59 6.87 -1.76
CA ALA A 49 3.15 7.92 -2.59
C ALA A 49 3.17 9.27 -1.86
N ASP A 50 4.14 10.10 -2.21
CA ASP A 50 4.15 11.50 -1.79
C ASP A 50 3.05 12.24 -2.55
N ALA A 51 2.16 12.92 -1.82
CA ALA A 51 1.00 13.57 -2.40
C ALA A 51 1.33 14.91 -3.12
N VAL A 52 2.55 15.44 -2.95
CA VAL A 52 2.98 16.70 -3.54
C VAL A 52 3.58 16.51 -4.93
N ASN A 53 4.29 15.40 -5.15
CA ASN A 53 5.02 15.15 -6.40
C ASN A 53 4.84 13.73 -6.98
N ASP A 54 3.91 12.96 -6.42
CA ASP A 54 3.55 11.62 -6.86
C ASP A 54 4.68 10.57 -6.77
N TYR A 55 5.74 10.84 -6.01
CA TYR A 55 6.86 9.90 -5.88
C TYR A 55 6.44 8.64 -5.12
N PHE A 56 6.72 7.47 -5.72
CA PHE A 56 6.50 6.16 -5.10
C PHE A 56 7.50 5.93 -3.97
N CYS A 57 7.05 6.11 -2.74
CA CYS A 57 7.92 6.07 -1.57
C CYS A 57 8.12 4.66 -1.02
N ASP A 58 7.04 3.88 -0.92
CA ASP A 58 7.08 2.49 -0.48
C ASP A 58 5.92 1.71 -1.11
N PHE A 59 6.03 0.38 -1.23
CA PHE A 59 4.99 -0.43 -1.84
C PHE A 59 5.04 -1.90 -1.41
N GLU A 60 3.90 -2.58 -1.46
CA GLU A 60 3.76 -4.01 -1.18
C GLU A 60 2.95 -4.73 -2.26
N VAL A 61 3.48 -5.83 -2.80
CA VAL A 61 2.76 -6.63 -3.80
C VAL A 61 1.72 -7.52 -3.11
N TYR A 62 0.47 -7.42 -3.54
CA TYR A 62 -0.61 -8.26 -3.02
C TYR A 62 -0.64 -9.62 -3.73
N ALA A 63 -0.35 -10.68 -2.98
CA ALA A 63 -0.26 -12.04 -3.51
C ALA A 63 -1.59 -12.83 -3.45
N GLY A 64 -2.70 -12.23 -3.01
CA GLY A 64 -4.00 -12.91 -2.85
C GLY A 64 -4.15 -13.75 -1.58
N ARG A 65 -3.06 -13.90 -0.81
CA ARG A 65 -2.97 -14.60 0.48
C ARG A 65 -1.98 -13.83 1.36
N ALA A 66 -2.25 -13.74 2.66
CA ALA A 66 -1.25 -13.25 3.62
C ALA A 66 0.01 -14.11 3.52
N VAL A 67 1.13 -13.48 3.21
CA VAL A 67 2.43 -14.15 3.31
C VAL A 67 2.68 -14.32 4.80
N ASP A 68 2.75 -15.58 5.20
CA ASP A 68 2.90 -16.07 6.57
C ASP A 68 1.66 -16.01 7.46
N GLY A 69 1.52 -17.05 8.29
CA GLY A 69 0.40 -17.31 9.19
C GLY A 69 0.34 -16.35 10.38
N ASP A 70 0.56 -15.05 10.13
CA ASP A 70 0.38 -13.98 11.09
C ASP A 70 -1.12 -13.70 11.25
N THR A 71 -1.78 -14.71 11.81
CA THR A 71 -3.21 -14.71 12.17
C THR A 71 -3.43 -13.95 13.50
N THR A 72 -2.46 -13.11 13.86
CA THR A 72 -2.27 -12.50 15.18
C THR A 72 -2.30 -10.97 15.15
N THR A 73 -2.56 -10.33 14.00
CA THR A 73 -2.77 -8.88 13.98
C THR A 73 -4.20 -8.55 14.41
N GLU A 74 -4.33 -7.72 15.44
CA GLU A 74 -5.60 -7.14 15.91
C GLU A 74 -6.33 -6.30 14.84
N PHE A 75 -5.65 -6.07 13.73
CA PHE A 75 -6.02 -5.22 12.59
C PHE A 75 -6.37 -6.04 11.35
N GLY A 76 -7.33 -5.54 10.55
CA GLY A 76 -7.65 -6.11 9.25
C GLY A 76 -6.58 -5.81 8.20
N LEU A 77 -6.79 -6.34 6.98
CA LEU A 77 -5.82 -6.21 5.89
C LEU A 77 -5.54 -4.75 5.51
N GLY A 78 -6.59 -3.91 5.45
CA GLY A 78 -6.45 -2.50 5.08
C GLY A 78 -5.61 -1.75 6.11
N GLU A 79 -5.93 -1.89 7.39
CA GLU A 79 -5.20 -1.24 8.47
C GLU A 79 -3.74 -1.70 8.52
N ARG A 80 -3.49 -3.00 8.40
CA ARG A 80 -2.14 -3.56 8.36
C ARG A 80 -1.31 -2.91 7.26
N VAL A 81 -1.87 -2.79 6.07
CA VAL A 81 -1.20 -2.18 4.91
C VAL A 81 -0.84 -0.71 5.19
N VAL A 82 -1.76 0.08 5.76
CA VAL A 82 -1.45 1.47 6.11
C VAL A 82 -0.35 1.55 7.15
N LEU A 83 -0.44 0.77 8.23
CA LEU A 83 0.55 0.77 9.30
C LEU A 83 1.94 0.36 8.79
N GLU A 84 2.04 -0.71 8.01
CA GLU A 84 3.31 -1.19 7.47
C GLU A 84 3.93 -0.19 6.48
N LEU A 85 3.13 0.39 5.57
CA LEU A 85 3.63 1.35 4.59
C LEU A 85 3.99 2.71 5.19
N THR A 86 3.48 3.04 6.38
CA THR A 86 3.73 4.32 7.07
C THR A 86 4.66 4.20 8.26
N GLU A 87 5.17 2.99 8.57
CA GLU A 87 6.03 2.73 9.72
C GLU A 87 7.24 3.68 9.80
N CYS A 88 7.89 3.97 8.66
CA CYS A 88 9.05 4.85 8.63
C CYS A 88 8.72 6.35 8.84
N LEU A 89 7.45 6.72 8.88
CA LEU A 89 6.97 8.08 9.13
C LEU A 89 6.52 8.27 10.58
N ARG A 90 6.52 7.20 11.39
CA ARG A 90 6.09 7.26 12.79
C ARG A 90 6.93 8.24 13.60
N GLY A 91 6.26 8.98 14.49
CA GLY A 91 6.87 10.01 15.33
C GLY A 91 7.15 11.34 14.62
N GLY A 92 6.92 11.43 13.31
CA GLY A 92 6.98 12.68 12.55
C GLY A 92 5.63 13.38 12.41
N HIS A 93 5.66 14.61 11.89
CA HIS A 93 4.45 15.39 11.56
C HIS A 93 3.99 15.13 10.13
N TYR A 94 3.62 13.89 9.84
CA TYR A 94 3.10 13.47 8.53
C TYR A 94 1.57 13.36 8.54
N GLN A 95 0.97 13.63 7.38
CA GLN A 95 -0.47 13.50 7.12
C GLN A 95 -0.67 12.36 6.13
N ILE A 96 -1.43 11.35 6.53
CA ILE A 96 -1.71 10.17 5.70
C ILE A 96 -3.13 10.27 5.16
N TYR A 97 -3.25 10.27 3.84
CA TYR A 97 -4.51 10.17 3.12
C TYR A 97 -4.69 8.74 2.63
N CYS A 98 -5.90 8.20 2.76
CA CYS A 98 -6.24 6.89 2.25
C CYS A 98 -7.73 6.84 1.90
N ASP A 99 -8.13 5.88 1.09
CA ASP A 99 -9.53 5.71 0.68
C ASP A 99 -10.38 5.04 1.79
N ASN A 100 -11.65 4.79 1.46
CA ASN A 100 -12.58 4.14 2.37
C ASN A 100 -12.27 2.67 2.63
N TYR A 101 -11.50 2.00 1.77
CA TYR A 101 -11.08 0.61 1.97
C TYR A 101 -10.14 0.48 3.18
N PHE A 102 -9.32 1.51 3.44
CA PHE A 102 -8.40 1.54 4.57
C PHE A 102 -8.98 2.21 5.83
N SER A 103 -10.02 3.03 5.68
CA SER A 103 -10.54 3.90 6.75
C SER A 103 -11.43 3.17 7.75
N THR A 104 -10.85 2.44 8.71
CA THR A 104 -11.57 1.80 9.83
C THR A 104 -11.38 2.56 11.14
N CYS A 105 -12.33 2.47 12.08
CA CYS A 105 -12.22 3.18 13.37
C CYS A 105 -10.92 2.82 14.11
N ARG A 106 -10.57 1.53 14.13
CA ARG A 106 -9.37 1.02 14.79
C ARG A 106 -8.08 1.62 14.26
N LEU A 107 -8.03 2.03 12.99
CA LEU A 107 -6.85 2.67 12.41
C LEU A 107 -6.62 4.07 12.97
N PHE A 108 -7.69 4.75 13.40
CA PHE A 108 -7.66 6.14 13.88
C PHE A 108 -7.75 6.29 15.41
N ASP A 109 -7.95 5.17 16.12
CA ASP A 109 -7.92 5.10 17.59
C ASP A 109 -6.47 5.12 18.12
#